data_AF-A0A6J1D648-F1
#
_entry.id   AF-A0A6J1D648-F1
#
_cell.length_a   1.000
_cell.length_b   1.000
_cell.length_c   1.000
_cell.angle_alpha   90.00
_cell.angle_beta   90.00
_cell.angle_gamma   90.00
#
_symmetry.space_group_name_H-M   'P 1'
#
loop_
_entity.id
_entity.type
_entity.pdbx_description
1 polymer ?
#
loop_
_entity_poly.entity_id
_entity_poly.type
_entity_poly.pdbx_seq_one_letter_code
_entity_poly.pdbx_strand_id
1 'polypeptide(L)'
;MLSLKFGLKGVAVTTPKPVVRRQRHFRNLWFSSNCIQSNGLSFEYQTEFSSPSSSKEFSSLEGLEDVMVGYMIGKKRATEVAHSVWKHIIRRGDTVVDATSGNGYDTLAMVKMVADESGSGCVYAMDVQKEALAKTSALLEESLDEQEKLVKLSSICHSRMEDVIPEGSPVRLVAFNLGYLPGGNKAITTKSETTLQALEAANRILKPGGLISLVVYVGHPGGVEELETIQKFASNLAVENWICCKLQMLNRPLAPVPVFLFKR
;
A
#
# COMPACT_ATOMS: atom_id res chain seq x y z
N MET A 1 -69.50 -23.74 -11.78
CA MET A 1 -70.41 -22.97 -12.67
C MET A 1 -70.43 -21.53 -12.19
N LEU A 2 -70.00 -20.60 -13.07
CA LEU A 2 -70.22 -19.13 -13.06
C LEU A 2 -69.70 -18.30 -11.87
N SER A 3 -69.11 -17.11 -12.03
CA SER A 3 -68.76 -16.29 -13.19
C SER A 3 -67.84 -15.15 -12.72
N LEU A 4 -66.92 -14.70 -13.58
CA LEU A 4 -66.13 -13.47 -13.41
C LEU A 4 -67.02 -12.21 -13.43
N LYS A 5 -66.61 -11.18 -12.67
CA LYS A 5 -66.77 -9.77 -13.07
C LYS A 5 -65.51 -8.95 -12.74
N PHE A 6 -64.95 -8.36 -13.78
CA PHE A 6 -63.87 -7.37 -13.77
C PHE A 6 -64.35 -6.01 -13.24
N GLY A 7 -63.45 -5.27 -12.60
CA GLY A 7 -63.60 -3.85 -12.31
C GLY A 7 -62.23 -3.18 -12.13
N LEU A 8 -61.72 -2.53 -13.18
CA LEU A 8 -60.58 -1.62 -13.13
C LEU A 8 -60.94 -0.37 -12.32
N LYS A 9 -60.02 0.12 -11.46
CA LYS A 9 -59.87 1.56 -11.19
C LYS A 9 -58.40 1.94 -11.01
N GLY A 10 -58.04 3.04 -11.66
CA GLY A 10 -56.71 3.51 -11.98
C GLY A 10 -55.83 3.95 -10.81
N VAL A 11 -54.54 3.87 -11.06
CA VAL A 11 -53.44 4.51 -10.33
C VAL A 11 -53.40 5.99 -10.74
N ALA A 12 -53.33 6.90 -9.76
CA ALA A 12 -52.95 8.29 -9.99
C ALA A 12 -51.78 8.65 -9.06
N VAL A 13 -50.70 9.06 -9.70
CA VAL A 13 -49.38 9.43 -9.18
C VAL A 13 -49.46 10.74 -8.40
N THR A 14 -48.92 10.77 -7.19
CA THR A 14 -48.70 12.01 -6.43
C THR A 14 -47.22 12.41 -6.51
N THR A 15 -46.97 13.57 -7.11
CA THR A 15 -45.65 14.20 -7.18
C THR A 15 -45.38 15.04 -5.92
N PRO A 16 -44.18 14.99 -5.33
CA PRO A 16 -43.82 15.89 -4.24
C PRO A 16 -43.34 17.26 -4.75
N LYS A 17 -43.75 18.31 -4.02
CA LYS A 17 -43.45 19.73 -4.24
C LYS A 17 -41.94 20.04 -4.15
N PRO A 18 -41.43 21.08 -4.84
CA PRO A 18 -40.01 21.38 -4.91
C PRO A 18 -39.48 22.03 -3.62
N VAL A 19 -38.37 21.51 -3.12
CA VAL A 19 -37.59 22.11 -2.03
C VAL A 19 -36.63 23.15 -2.62
N VAL A 20 -36.75 24.37 -2.13
CA VAL A 20 -35.95 25.55 -2.49
C VAL A 20 -34.48 25.33 -2.12
N ARG A 21 -33.59 25.28 -3.13
CA ARG A 21 -32.14 25.30 -2.97
C ARG A 21 -31.67 26.71 -2.61
N ARG A 22 -31.04 26.88 -1.44
CA ARG A 22 -30.20 28.05 -1.13
C ARG A 22 -28.91 27.97 -1.95
N GLN A 23 -28.77 28.84 -2.94
CA GLN A 23 -27.49 29.13 -3.59
C GLN A 23 -26.58 29.87 -2.60
N ARG A 24 -25.46 29.27 -2.22
CA ARG A 24 -24.32 30.01 -1.67
C ARG A 24 -23.44 30.46 -2.83
N HIS A 25 -23.36 31.77 -3.02
CA HIS A 25 -22.35 32.43 -3.83
C HIS A 25 -20.96 32.09 -3.29
N PHE A 26 -20.15 31.38 -4.08
CA PHE A 26 -18.70 31.49 -3.99
C PHE A 26 -18.23 32.33 -5.16
N ARG A 27 -17.65 33.49 -4.82
CA ARG A 27 -17.10 34.46 -5.77
C ARG A 27 -15.91 33.84 -6.48
N ASN A 28 -15.93 33.90 -7.81
CA ASN A 28 -14.76 33.76 -8.64
C ASN A 28 -13.76 34.87 -8.28
N LEU A 29 -12.56 34.50 -7.84
CA LEU A 29 -11.40 35.38 -7.87
C LEU A 29 -10.52 34.90 -9.03
N TRP A 30 -10.75 35.52 -10.18
CA TRP A 30 -9.75 35.68 -11.23
C TRP A 30 -8.61 36.52 -10.66
N PHE A 31 -7.37 36.02 -10.74
CA PHE A 31 -6.21 36.88 -10.83
C PHE A 31 -5.57 36.70 -12.19
N SER A 32 -5.56 37.82 -12.91
CA SER A 32 -5.00 38.05 -14.22
C SER A 32 -3.49 37.83 -14.25
N SER A 33 -3.03 37.12 -15.28
CA SER A 33 -1.63 37.13 -15.71
C SER A 33 -1.22 38.56 -16.09
N ASN A 34 -0.25 39.13 -15.37
CA ASN A 34 0.49 40.30 -15.83
C ASN A 34 1.87 39.86 -16.30
N CYS A 35 2.07 39.99 -17.60
CA CYS A 35 3.36 40.00 -18.27
C CYS A 35 4.16 41.20 -17.75
N ILE A 36 5.39 40.99 -17.27
CA ILE A 36 6.36 42.07 -17.02
C ILE A 36 7.57 41.82 -17.90
N GLN A 37 7.86 42.84 -18.69
CA GLN A 37 8.97 42.94 -19.61
C GLN A 37 10.32 42.93 -18.90
N SER A 38 11.28 42.41 -19.67
CA SER A 38 12.73 42.48 -19.52
C SER A 38 13.26 43.81 -19.00
N ASN A 39 14.17 43.74 -18.03
CA ASN A 39 15.35 44.61 -17.98
C ASN A 39 16.55 43.78 -17.54
N GLY A 40 17.57 43.78 -18.38
CA GLY A 40 18.84 43.09 -18.15
C GLY A 40 19.65 43.77 -17.07
N LEU A 41 20.28 42.95 -16.24
CA LEU A 41 21.49 43.24 -15.50
C LEU A 41 22.22 41.90 -15.36
N SER A 42 23.30 41.76 -16.12
CA SER A 42 24.24 40.67 -16.06
C SER A 42 24.94 40.68 -14.70
N PHE A 43 24.76 39.62 -13.93
CA PHE A 43 25.61 39.32 -12.79
C PHE A 43 26.06 37.87 -12.94
N GLU A 44 27.30 37.69 -13.42
CA GLU A 44 27.97 36.41 -13.47
C GLU A 44 28.26 35.95 -12.04
N TYR A 45 27.46 35.01 -11.54
CA TYR A 45 27.88 34.13 -10.45
C TYR A 45 28.44 32.87 -11.10
N GLN A 46 29.77 32.80 -11.20
CA GLN A 46 30.47 31.55 -11.43
C GLN A 46 30.36 30.72 -10.15
N THR A 47 29.46 29.74 -10.14
CA THR A 47 29.47 28.66 -9.17
C THR A 47 30.12 27.46 -9.85
N GLU A 48 31.40 27.23 -9.57
CA GLU A 48 32.07 25.97 -9.87
C GLU A 48 31.38 24.85 -9.07
N PHE A 49 30.44 24.16 -9.72
CA PHE A 49 29.96 22.87 -9.24
C PHE A 49 30.98 21.82 -9.68
N SER A 50 31.96 21.57 -8.82
CA SER A 50 32.75 20.34 -8.89
C SER A 50 31.83 19.15 -8.63
N SER A 51 31.42 18.49 -9.71
CA SER A 51 30.63 17.26 -9.71
C SER A 51 31.36 16.16 -8.94
N PRO A 52 30.77 15.55 -7.89
CA PRO A 52 31.23 14.25 -7.45
C PRO A 52 30.82 13.23 -8.52
N SER A 53 31.78 12.43 -8.97
CA SER A 53 31.55 11.32 -9.89
C SER A 53 30.57 10.30 -9.28
N SER A 54 29.28 10.40 -9.61
CA SER A 54 28.23 9.49 -9.12
C SER A 54 27.67 8.57 -10.23
N SER A 55 28.51 8.11 -11.14
CA SER A 55 28.08 7.29 -12.29
C SER A 55 27.81 5.82 -11.95
N LYS A 56 27.63 5.44 -10.68
CA LYS A 56 27.37 4.04 -10.26
C LYS A 56 26.04 3.79 -9.53
N GLU A 57 25.27 4.81 -9.13
CA GLU A 57 23.99 4.59 -8.41
C GLU A 57 22.73 4.61 -9.28
N PHE A 58 22.77 5.20 -10.48
CA PHE A 58 21.58 5.28 -11.34
C PHE A 58 21.31 4.03 -12.18
N SER A 59 22.25 3.07 -12.25
CA SER A 59 22.08 1.86 -13.06
C SER A 59 21.16 0.81 -12.43
N SER A 60 20.72 0.99 -11.18
CA SER A 60 19.97 -0.03 -10.43
C SER A 60 18.46 0.17 -10.41
N LEU A 61 17.90 1.14 -11.15
CA LEU A 61 16.44 1.40 -11.22
C LEU A 61 15.76 0.77 -12.45
N GLU A 62 16.43 -0.17 -13.12
CA GLU A 62 15.94 -0.79 -14.35
C GLU A 62 14.56 -1.42 -14.15
N GLY A 63 13.58 -1.00 -14.96
CA GLY A 63 12.21 -1.50 -14.93
C GLY A 63 11.27 -0.82 -13.89
N LEU A 64 11.78 -0.02 -12.95
CA LEU A 64 10.91 0.73 -12.03
C LEU A 64 10.06 1.75 -12.77
N GLU A 65 10.65 2.42 -13.77
CA GLU A 65 9.96 3.41 -14.61
C GLU A 65 8.76 2.81 -15.35
N ASP A 66 8.90 1.62 -15.94
CA ASP A 66 7.80 0.92 -16.62
C ASP A 66 6.65 0.61 -15.66
N VAL A 67 6.96 0.13 -14.45
CA VAL A 67 5.93 -0.17 -13.45
C VAL A 67 5.22 1.10 -12.99
N MET A 68 5.95 2.18 -12.73
CA MET A 68 5.39 3.45 -12.28
C MET A 68 4.54 4.12 -13.38
N VAL A 69 5.06 4.18 -14.61
CA VAL A 69 4.30 4.67 -15.77
C VAL A 69 3.08 3.82 -16.00
N GLY A 70 3.23 2.50 -15.97
CA GLY A 70 2.15 1.53 -16.08
C GLY A 70 1.06 1.74 -15.02
N TYR A 71 1.43 2.06 -13.79
CA TYR A 71 0.47 2.37 -12.73
C TYR A 71 -0.27 3.69 -13.02
N MET A 72 0.45 4.75 -13.40
CA MET A 72 -0.13 6.05 -13.73
C MET A 72 -1.13 5.99 -14.89
N ILE A 73 -0.88 5.15 -15.90
CA ILE A 73 -1.80 4.94 -17.04
C ILE A 73 -2.82 3.81 -16.80
N GLY A 74 -2.86 3.25 -15.59
CA GLY A 74 -3.86 2.24 -15.19
C GLY A 74 -3.66 0.84 -15.78
N LYS A 75 -2.45 0.51 -16.25
CA LYS A 75 -2.06 -0.82 -16.76
C LYS A 75 -1.37 -1.73 -15.73
N LYS A 76 -0.93 -1.19 -14.59
CA LYS A 76 -0.28 -1.93 -13.49
C LYS A 76 -1.04 -1.78 -12.18
N ARG A 77 -0.99 -2.82 -11.34
CA ARG A 77 -1.66 -2.84 -10.03
C ARG A 77 -0.80 -2.18 -8.95
N ALA A 78 -1.44 -1.75 -7.87
CA ALA A 78 -0.78 -1.22 -6.68
C ALA A 78 0.24 -2.20 -6.06
N THR A 79 -0.07 -3.50 -6.06
CA THR A 79 0.86 -4.54 -5.58
C THR A 79 2.09 -4.71 -6.48
N GLU A 80 1.96 -4.51 -7.79
CA GLU A 80 3.12 -4.51 -8.70
C GLU A 80 4.05 -3.33 -8.43
N VAL A 81 3.49 -2.15 -8.13
CA VAL A 81 4.27 -0.99 -7.67
C VAL A 81 5.00 -1.32 -6.37
N ALA A 82 4.30 -1.89 -5.39
CA ALA A 82 4.91 -2.30 -4.13
C ALA A 82 6.07 -3.27 -4.34
N HIS A 83 5.86 -4.36 -5.08
CA HIS A 83 6.91 -5.34 -5.40
C HIS A 83 8.11 -4.71 -6.12
N SER A 84 7.85 -3.77 -7.04
CA SER A 84 8.93 -3.06 -7.73
C SER A 84 9.77 -2.22 -6.77
N VAL A 85 9.13 -1.51 -5.83
CA VAL A 85 9.85 -0.79 -4.76
C VAL A 85 10.63 -1.77 -3.88
N TRP A 86 10.03 -2.89 -3.47
CA TRP A 86 10.66 -3.87 -2.58
C TRP A 86 11.96 -4.43 -3.15
N LYS A 87 12.01 -4.70 -4.46
CA LYS A 87 13.23 -5.19 -5.14
C LYS A 87 14.44 -4.28 -5.00
N HIS A 88 14.23 -2.98 -4.76
CA HIS A 88 15.30 -2.00 -4.58
C HIS A 88 15.68 -1.79 -3.10
N ILE A 89 14.87 -2.32 -2.17
CA ILE A 89 15.08 -2.19 -0.73
C ILE A 89 15.60 -3.51 -0.13
N ILE A 90 15.00 -4.63 -0.51
CA ILE A 90 15.37 -5.96 -0.04
C ILE A 90 16.69 -6.38 -0.66
N ARG A 91 17.60 -6.85 0.18
CA ARG A 91 18.83 -7.54 -0.24
C ARG A 91 18.71 -9.02 0.05
N ARG A 92 19.49 -9.81 -0.67
CA ARG A 92 19.71 -11.23 -0.35
C ARG A 92 20.16 -11.39 1.10
N GLY A 93 19.61 -12.39 1.79
CA GLY A 93 19.86 -12.63 3.21
C GLY A 93 19.07 -11.73 4.18
N ASP A 94 18.28 -10.77 3.71
CA ASP A 94 17.48 -9.92 4.61
C ASP A 94 16.36 -10.72 5.30
N THR A 95 15.96 -10.25 6.48
CA THR A 95 14.73 -10.66 7.15
C THR A 95 13.59 -9.73 6.77
N VAL A 96 12.45 -10.28 6.35
CA VAL A 96 11.26 -9.52 5.91
C VAL A 96 9.99 -10.13 6.48
N VAL A 97 8.93 -9.32 6.52
CA VAL A 97 7.65 -9.67 7.13
C VAL A 97 6.52 -9.42 6.14
N ASP A 98 5.72 -10.44 5.86
CA ASP A 98 4.40 -10.35 5.25
C ASP A 98 3.35 -10.42 6.36
N ALA A 99 2.79 -9.26 6.71
CA ALA A 99 1.86 -9.11 7.82
C ALA A 99 0.43 -9.56 7.48
N THR A 100 0.15 -9.90 6.21
CA THR A 100 -1.19 -10.25 5.72
C THR A 100 -1.07 -11.24 4.55
N SER A 101 -0.60 -12.45 4.83
CA SER A 101 -0.13 -13.39 3.80
C SER A 101 -1.19 -13.78 2.78
N GLY A 102 -2.46 -13.88 3.18
CA GLY A 102 -3.56 -14.08 2.23
C GLY A 102 -3.40 -15.33 1.35
N ASN A 103 -3.33 -15.14 0.03
CA ASN A 103 -3.10 -16.23 -0.92
C ASN A 103 -1.59 -16.52 -1.15
N GLY A 104 -0.68 -15.87 -0.44
CA GLY A 104 0.75 -16.16 -0.44
C GLY A 104 1.57 -15.49 -1.54
N TYR A 105 0.98 -14.67 -2.43
CA TYR A 105 1.72 -14.05 -3.54
C TYR A 105 2.81 -13.07 -3.07
N ASP A 106 2.53 -12.28 -2.04
CA ASP A 106 3.50 -11.34 -1.46
C ASP A 106 4.61 -12.12 -0.74
N THR A 107 4.24 -13.13 0.06
CA THR A 107 5.18 -14.07 0.70
C THR A 107 6.11 -14.73 -0.32
N LEU A 108 5.58 -15.31 -1.40
CA LEU A 108 6.38 -15.94 -2.47
C LEU A 108 7.33 -14.95 -3.14
N ALA A 109 6.86 -13.73 -3.40
CA ALA A 109 7.69 -12.68 -3.99
C ALA A 109 8.85 -12.31 -3.04
N MET A 110 8.58 -12.18 -1.73
CA MET A 110 9.60 -11.92 -0.73
C MET A 110 10.65 -13.04 -0.65
N VAL A 111 10.24 -14.30 -0.66
CA VAL A 111 11.17 -15.45 -0.65
C VAL A 111 12.14 -15.35 -1.82
N LYS A 112 11.64 -15.07 -3.03
CA LYS A 112 12.47 -14.91 -4.22
C LYS A 112 13.45 -13.74 -4.13
N MET A 113 13.12 -12.69 -3.35
CA MET A 113 14.00 -11.53 -3.15
C MET A 113 15.06 -11.76 -2.08
N VAL A 114 14.75 -12.48 -1.00
CA VAL A 114 15.70 -12.72 0.12
C VAL A 114 16.56 -13.95 -0.08
N ALA A 115 16.11 -14.94 -0.87
CA ALA A 115 16.82 -16.20 -1.05
C ALA A 115 18.21 -15.98 -1.63
N ASP A 116 19.20 -16.72 -1.11
CA ASP A 116 20.55 -16.80 -1.63
C ASP A 116 21.16 -18.16 -1.29
N GLU A 117 22.40 -18.39 -1.73
CA GLU A 117 23.13 -19.63 -1.49
C GLU A 117 23.47 -19.86 -0.01
N SER A 118 23.49 -18.79 0.82
CA SER A 118 23.77 -18.90 2.26
C SER A 118 22.57 -19.42 3.05
N GLY A 119 21.36 -19.29 2.50
CA GLY A 119 20.12 -19.65 3.20
C GLY A 119 19.84 -18.79 4.44
N SER A 120 20.45 -17.61 4.54
CA SER A 120 20.33 -16.73 5.71
C SER A 120 19.08 -15.83 5.71
N GLY A 121 18.41 -15.71 4.56
CA GLY A 121 17.18 -14.95 4.42
C GLY A 121 16.04 -15.54 5.26
N CYS A 122 15.10 -14.68 5.68
CA CYS A 122 13.95 -15.15 6.45
C CYS A 122 12.70 -14.34 6.12
N VAL A 123 11.58 -15.04 5.89
CA VAL A 123 10.27 -14.45 5.66
C VAL A 123 9.34 -14.86 6.79
N TYR A 124 8.92 -13.90 7.62
CA TYR A 124 7.83 -14.11 8.56
C TYR A 124 6.52 -13.79 7.87
N ALA A 125 5.62 -14.75 7.79
CA ALA A 125 4.34 -14.61 7.10
C ALA A 125 3.21 -14.95 8.08
N MET A 126 2.21 -14.07 8.17
CA MET A 126 1.12 -14.24 9.14
C MET A 126 -0.24 -13.88 8.57
N ASP A 127 -1.25 -14.58 9.08
CA ASP A 127 -2.65 -14.32 8.80
C ASP A 127 -3.51 -14.85 9.95
N VAL A 128 -4.64 -14.22 10.23
CA VAL A 128 -5.60 -14.70 11.24
C VAL A 128 -6.40 -15.90 10.74
N GLN A 129 -6.48 -16.09 9.42
CA GLN A 129 -7.22 -17.16 8.78
C GLN A 129 -6.30 -18.36 8.50
N LYS A 130 -6.59 -19.51 9.12
CA LYS A 130 -5.89 -20.76 8.80
C LYS A 130 -5.98 -21.15 7.32
N GLU A 131 -7.09 -20.80 6.66
CA GLU A 131 -7.27 -21.03 5.22
C GLU A 131 -6.27 -20.22 4.38
N ALA A 132 -5.98 -18.97 4.75
CA ALA A 132 -4.98 -18.15 4.06
C ALA A 132 -3.59 -18.77 4.18
N LEU A 133 -3.23 -19.24 5.38
CA LEU A 133 -1.96 -19.93 5.58
C LEU A 133 -1.86 -21.25 4.83
N ALA A 134 -2.96 -22.02 4.75
CA ALA A 134 -2.99 -23.24 3.94
C ALA A 134 -2.79 -22.95 2.45
N LYS A 135 -3.43 -21.90 1.91
CA LYS A 135 -3.21 -21.45 0.52
C LYS A 135 -1.78 -20.96 0.30
N THR A 136 -1.23 -20.24 1.27
CA THR A 136 0.16 -19.76 1.22
C THR A 136 1.12 -20.95 1.21
N SER A 137 0.97 -21.93 2.10
CA SER A 137 1.78 -23.16 2.13
C SER A 137 1.74 -23.89 0.80
N ALA A 138 0.52 -24.17 0.29
CA ALA A 138 0.35 -24.88 -0.98
C ALA A 138 1.01 -24.15 -2.16
N LEU A 139 0.89 -22.81 -2.22
CA LEU A 139 1.55 -22.02 -3.26
C LEU A 139 3.09 -22.08 -3.16
N LEU A 140 3.63 -22.05 -1.94
CA LEU A 140 5.08 -22.13 -1.72
C LEU A 140 5.61 -23.52 -2.10
N GLU A 141 4.94 -24.59 -1.67
CA GLU A 141 5.26 -25.98 -2.02
C GLU A 141 5.23 -26.22 -3.54
N GLU A 142 4.28 -25.60 -4.27
CA GLU A 142 4.20 -25.70 -5.73
C GLU A 142 5.28 -24.88 -6.45
N SER A 143 5.68 -23.75 -5.86
CA SER A 143 6.49 -22.73 -6.56
C SER A 143 7.97 -22.74 -6.20
N LEU A 144 8.36 -23.41 -5.13
CA LEU A 144 9.69 -23.38 -4.53
C LEU A 144 10.17 -24.79 -4.23
N ASP A 145 11.48 -25.00 -4.38
CA ASP A 145 12.15 -26.20 -3.89
C ASP A 145 12.56 -25.98 -2.41
N GLU A 146 13.85 -26.11 -2.09
CA GLU A 146 14.36 -25.96 -0.72
C GLU A 146 14.16 -24.58 -0.09
N GLN A 147 13.80 -23.56 -0.87
CA GLN A 147 13.65 -22.18 -0.41
C GLN A 147 12.42 -21.98 0.48
N GLU A 148 11.48 -22.92 0.49
CA GLU A 148 10.34 -22.92 1.41
C GLU A 148 10.78 -22.83 2.87
N LYS A 149 11.93 -23.42 3.23
CA LYS A 149 12.50 -23.40 4.60
C LYS A 149 12.83 -21.99 5.13
N LEU A 150 12.87 -20.99 4.24
CA LEU A 150 13.08 -19.59 4.62
C LEU A 150 11.81 -18.95 5.21
N VAL A 151 10.65 -19.60 5.09
CA VAL A 151 9.35 -19.05 5.50
C VAL A 151 8.93 -19.58 6.86
N LYS A 152 8.44 -18.68 7.72
CA LYS A 152 7.83 -19.00 9.01
C LYS A 152 6.37 -18.52 9.00
N LEU A 153 5.44 -19.45 8.78
CA LEU A 153 4.00 -19.18 8.78
C LEU A 153 3.44 -19.16 10.21
N SER A 154 2.67 -18.12 10.55
CA SER A 154 2.07 -17.95 11.88
C SER A 154 0.59 -17.57 11.82
N SER A 155 -0.27 -18.37 12.45
CA SER A 155 -1.72 -18.12 12.55
C SER A 155 -2.03 -17.07 13.61
N ILE A 156 -1.64 -15.83 13.37
CA ILE A 156 -1.73 -14.71 14.31
C ILE A 156 -2.22 -13.44 13.62
N CYS A 157 -2.72 -12.47 14.41
CA CYS A 157 -2.95 -11.12 13.92
C CYS A 157 -1.63 -10.37 13.80
N HIS A 158 -1.48 -9.54 12.77
CA HIS A 158 -0.31 -8.68 12.59
C HIS A 158 -0.03 -7.76 13.78
N SER A 159 -1.04 -7.40 14.58
CA SER A 159 -0.83 -6.62 15.80
C SER A 159 0.03 -7.33 16.85
N ARG A 160 0.24 -8.64 16.67
CA ARG A 160 1.05 -9.51 17.53
C ARG A 160 2.33 -10.00 16.84
N MET A 161 2.80 -9.33 15.79
CA MET A 161 3.97 -9.80 15.03
C MET A 161 5.24 -9.96 15.89
N GLU A 162 5.41 -9.14 16.92
CA GLU A 162 6.53 -9.22 17.86
C GLU A 162 6.51 -10.52 18.70
N ASP A 163 5.39 -11.24 18.77
CA ASP A 163 5.31 -12.54 19.47
C ASP A 163 6.06 -13.66 18.74
N VAL A 164 6.31 -13.49 17.42
CA VAL A 164 6.94 -14.50 16.56
C VAL A 164 8.23 -14.04 15.93
N ILE A 165 8.47 -12.72 15.88
CA ILE A 165 9.72 -12.14 15.39
C ILE A 165 10.64 -11.95 16.61
N PRO A 166 11.80 -12.64 16.65
CA PRO A 166 12.74 -12.50 17.77
C PRO A 166 13.18 -11.05 17.98
N GLU A 167 13.29 -10.65 19.24
CA GLU A 167 13.81 -9.33 19.60
C GLU A 167 15.20 -9.10 18.99
N GLY A 168 15.43 -7.89 18.46
CA GLY A 168 16.68 -7.54 17.79
C GLY A 168 16.82 -8.04 16.34
N SER A 169 15.81 -8.71 15.78
CA SER A 169 15.82 -9.12 14.38
C SER A 169 15.97 -7.90 13.44
N PRO A 170 16.96 -7.86 12.53
CA PRO A 170 17.22 -6.71 11.67
C PRO A 170 16.26 -6.69 10.45
N VAL A 171 14.98 -6.44 10.71
CA VAL A 171 13.91 -6.48 9.70
C VAL A 171 14.10 -5.38 8.66
N ARG A 172 14.17 -5.76 7.38
CA ARG A 172 14.33 -4.85 6.23
C ARG A 172 12.99 -4.35 5.68
N LEU A 173 11.97 -5.21 5.63
CA LEU A 173 10.67 -4.89 5.08
C LEU A 173 9.58 -5.44 5.99
N VAL A 174 8.55 -4.63 6.25
CA VAL A 174 7.25 -5.10 6.74
C VAL A 174 6.19 -4.68 5.71
N ALA A 175 5.51 -5.65 5.09
CA ALA A 175 4.48 -5.39 4.11
C ALA A 175 3.08 -5.73 4.63
N PHE A 176 2.12 -4.90 4.25
CA PHE A 176 0.70 -5.04 4.53
C PHE A 176 -0.11 -4.91 3.24
N ASN A 177 -1.08 -5.78 3.06
CA ASN A 177 -2.05 -5.76 1.97
C ASN A 177 -3.45 -5.77 2.59
N LEU A 178 -3.94 -4.57 2.92
CA LEU A 178 -5.00 -4.36 3.90
C LEU A 178 -6.39 -4.43 3.28
N GLY A 179 -7.14 -5.44 3.71
CA GLY A 179 -8.53 -5.69 3.34
C GLY A 179 -8.93 -7.11 3.75
N TYR A 180 -9.67 -7.79 2.87
CA TYR A 180 -10.11 -9.17 3.07
C TYR A 180 -9.38 -10.16 2.14
N LEU A 181 -9.33 -11.43 2.53
CA LEU A 181 -8.79 -12.52 1.71
C LEU A 181 -9.59 -12.68 0.40
N PRO A 182 -8.96 -12.58 -0.79
CA PRO A 182 -9.64 -12.82 -2.06
C PRO A 182 -10.19 -14.25 -2.16
N GLY A 183 -11.48 -14.39 -2.44
CA GLY A 183 -12.18 -15.68 -2.48
C GLY A 183 -12.53 -16.27 -1.11
N GLY A 184 -12.22 -15.57 -0.01
CA GLY A 184 -12.57 -15.97 1.35
C GLY A 184 -13.79 -15.24 1.92
N ASN A 185 -13.99 -15.38 3.23
CA ASN A 185 -15.05 -14.68 3.95
C ASN A 185 -14.73 -13.18 4.10
N LYS A 186 -15.45 -12.32 3.37
CA LYS A 186 -15.27 -10.85 3.39
C LYS A 186 -15.60 -10.18 4.73
N ALA A 187 -16.25 -10.88 5.66
CA ALA A 187 -16.47 -10.38 7.02
C ALA A 187 -15.18 -10.41 7.85
N ILE A 188 -14.19 -11.20 7.44
CA ILE A 188 -12.86 -11.21 8.03
C ILE A 188 -12.00 -10.26 7.20
N THR A 189 -11.67 -9.12 7.80
CA THR A 189 -10.92 -8.03 7.18
C THR A 189 -9.96 -7.43 8.21
N THR A 190 -8.92 -6.76 7.72
CA THR A 190 -8.07 -5.89 8.55
C THR A 190 -8.88 -4.78 9.19
N LYS A 191 -8.39 -4.27 10.32
CA LYS A 191 -9.07 -3.26 11.14
C LYS A 191 -8.07 -2.18 11.56
N SER A 192 -8.54 -0.93 11.56
CA SER A 192 -7.75 0.25 11.95
C SER A 192 -6.99 0.07 13.26
N GLU A 193 -7.65 -0.48 14.29
CA GLU A 193 -7.04 -0.67 15.61
C GLU A 193 -5.87 -1.66 15.59
N THR A 194 -6.03 -2.81 14.93
CA THR A 194 -4.96 -3.82 14.86
C THR A 194 -3.85 -3.41 13.90
N THR A 195 -4.20 -2.69 12.83
CA THR A 195 -3.24 -2.12 11.88
C THR A 195 -2.38 -1.04 12.54
N LEU A 196 -2.95 -0.18 13.40
CA LEU A 196 -2.16 0.80 14.16
C LEU A 196 -1.16 0.11 15.10
N GLN A 197 -1.60 -0.90 15.86
CA GLN A 197 -0.72 -1.68 16.74
C GLN A 197 0.43 -2.34 15.96
N ALA A 198 0.12 -2.88 14.77
CA ALA A 198 1.14 -3.47 13.89
C ALA A 198 2.10 -2.45 13.27
N LEU A 199 1.64 -1.24 12.95
CA LEU A 199 2.50 -0.14 12.50
C LEU A 199 3.47 0.29 13.61
N GLU A 200 3.00 0.36 14.85
CA GLU A 200 3.85 0.66 16.01
C GLU A 200 4.90 -0.43 16.24
N ALA A 201 4.53 -1.71 16.13
CA ALA A 201 5.44 -2.85 16.17
C ALA A 201 6.46 -2.81 15.03
N ALA A 202 5.99 -2.60 13.80
CA ALA A 202 6.84 -2.47 12.62
C ALA A 202 7.87 -1.34 12.78
N ASN A 203 7.46 -0.17 13.29
CA ASN A 203 8.36 0.96 13.56
C ASN A 203 9.51 0.60 14.52
N ARG A 204 9.24 -0.23 15.54
CA ARG A 204 10.24 -0.70 16.52
C ARG A 204 11.23 -1.69 15.91
N ILE A 205 10.75 -2.70 15.19
CA ILE A 205 11.59 -3.80 14.68
C ILE A 205 12.34 -3.46 13.39
N LEU A 206 11.86 -2.48 12.63
CA LEU A 206 12.46 -2.11 11.34
C LEU A 206 13.82 -1.44 11.54
N LYS A 207 14.85 -1.92 10.82
CA LYS A 207 16.19 -1.32 10.86
C LYS A 207 16.28 -0.04 10.01
N PRO A 208 17.28 0.83 10.26
CA PRO A 208 17.63 1.92 9.35
C PRO A 208 17.84 1.44 7.90
N GLY A 209 17.34 2.20 6.93
CA GLY A 209 17.23 1.82 5.53
C GLY A 209 16.15 0.76 5.24
N GLY A 210 15.24 0.50 6.18
CA GLY A 210 14.11 -0.42 6.02
C GLY A 210 12.84 0.27 5.50
N LEU A 211 11.87 -0.53 5.07
CA LEU A 211 10.60 -0.05 4.55
C LEU A 211 9.40 -0.68 5.26
N ILE A 212 8.40 0.14 5.61
CA ILE A 212 7.03 -0.33 5.82
C ILE A 212 6.25 -0.04 4.53
N SER A 213 5.68 -1.08 3.93
CA SER A 213 4.90 -0.98 2.69
C SER A 213 3.46 -1.37 2.93
N LEU A 214 2.51 -0.52 2.55
CA LEU A 214 1.09 -0.81 2.69
C LEU A 214 0.39 -0.66 1.35
N VAL A 215 -0.48 -1.60 1.00
CA VAL A 215 -1.48 -1.45 -0.05
C VAL A 215 -2.85 -1.49 0.62
N VAL A 216 -3.58 -0.38 0.57
CA VAL A 216 -4.86 -0.24 1.30
C VAL A 216 -6.04 -0.33 0.35
N TYR A 217 -6.90 -1.33 0.50
CA TYR A 217 -8.13 -1.48 -0.31
C TYR A 217 -9.28 -0.63 0.28
N VAL A 218 -9.29 0.67 0.01
CA VAL A 218 -10.31 1.60 0.55
C VAL A 218 -11.77 1.32 0.17
N GLY A 219 -12.02 0.42 -0.79
CA GLY A 219 -13.36 0.13 -1.30
C GLY A 219 -14.25 -0.77 -0.43
N HIS A 220 -13.74 -1.33 0.66
CA HIS A 220 -14.52 -2.16 1.59
C HIS A 220 -14.93 -1.36 2.84
N PRO A 221 -15.99 -1.79 3.57
CA PRO A 221 -16.34 -1.19 4.86
C PRO A 221 -15.15 -1.19 5.82
N GLY A 222 -14.79 -0.04 6.40
CA GLY A 222 -13.62 0.13 7.27
C GLY A 222 -12.32 0.53 6.54
N GLY A 223 -12.25 0.39 5.22
CA GLY A 223 -11.02 0.64 4.47
C GLY A 223 -10.61 2.11 4.40
N VAL A 224 -11.58 3.04 4.48
CA VAL A 224 -11.30 4.49 4.54
C VAL A 224 -10.74 4.86 5.91
N GLU A 225 -11.37 4.37 6.97
CA GLU A 225 -10.96 4.58 8.36
C GLU A 225 -9.55 4.01 8.62
N GLU A 226 -9.25 2.87 7.99
CA GLU A 226 -7.93 2.25 8.07
C GLU A 226 -6.87 3.10 7.35
N LEU A 227 -7.18 3.64 6.16
CA LEU A 227 -6.30 4.58 5.46
C LEU A 227 -6.05 5.86 6.25
N GLU A 228 -7.08 6.43 6.88
CA GLU A 228 -6.95 7.62 7.73
C GLU A 228 -6.04 7.36 8.93
N THR A 229 -6.16 6.18 9.54
CA THR A 229 -5.30 5.74 10.64
C THR A 229 -3.84 5.67 10.22
N ILE A 230 -3.56 5.07 9.05
CA ILE A 230 -2.21 4.97 8.48
C ILE A 230 -1.63 6.36 8.20
N GLN A 231 -2.41 7.26 7.61
CA GLN A 231 -1.98 8.63 7.31
C GLN A 231 -1.67 9.43 8.59
N LYS A 232 -2.51 9.28 9.61
CA LYS A 232 -2.29 9.91 10.92
C LYS A 232 -1.02 9.38 11.58
N PHE A 233 -0.79 8.07 11.56
CA PHE A 233 0.45 7.47 12.05
C PHE A 233 1.67 8.02 11.31
N ALA A 234 1.64 7.95 9.97
CA ALA A 234 2.75 8.39 9.12
C ALA A 234 3.09 9.88 9.27
N SER A 235 2.08 10.75 9.39
CA SER A 235 2.28 12.20 9.57
C SER A 235 2.87 12.60 10.92
N ASN A 236 2.83 11.72 11.92
CA ASN A 236 3.44 11.94 13.23
C ASN A 236 4.90 11.44 13.31
N LEU A 237 5.41 10.76 12.28
CA LEU A 237 6.80 10.30 12.26
C LEU A 237 7.76 11.48 12.04
N ALA A 238 8.89 11.46 12.77
CA ALA A 238 9.91 12.50 12.67
C ALA A 238 10.56 12.52 11.28
N VAL A 239 10.51 13.67 10.61
CA VAL A 239 10.97 13.85 9.21
C VAL A 239 12.47 13.69 9.02
N GLU A 240 13.24 13.76 10.11
CA GLU A 240 14.68 13.50 10.12
C GLU A 240 14.96 12.02 9.90
N ASN A 241 14.09 11.15 10.44
CA ASN A 241 14.25 9.69 10.47
C ASN A 241 13.38 8.96 9.44
N TRP A 242 12.36 9.61 8.88
CA TRP A 242 11.37 8.95 8.03
C TRP A 242 11.08 9.72 6.74
N ILE A 243 10.83 8.97 5.66
CA ILE A 243 10.28 9.47 4.40
C ILE A 243 8.98 8.71 4.15
N CYS A 244 7.87 9.42 4.11
CA CYS A 244 6.53 8.83 3.93
C CYS A 244 5.92 9.29 2.61
N CYS A 245 5.49 8.35 1.77
CA CYS A 245 4.88 8.62 0.47
C CYS A 245 3.55 7.88 0.32
N LYS A 246 2.57 8.53 -0.32
CA LYS A 246 1.27 7.95 -0.67
C LYS A 246 1.01 8.17 -2.15
N LEU A 247 0.61 7.11 -2.85
CA LEU A 247 0.14 7.20 -4.23
C LEU A 247 -1.38 7.06 -4.25
N GLN A 248 -2.09 8.10 -4.70
CA GLN A 248 -3.55 8.11 -4.72
C GLN A 248 -4.09 8.59 -6.05
N MET A 249 -4.99 7.81 -6.64
CA MET A 249 -5.71 8.18 -7.86
C MET A 249 -6.77 9.23 -7.54
N LEU A 250 -6.74 10.37 -8.25
CA LEU A 250 -7.66 11.48 -7.99
C LEU A 250 -9.09 11.21 -8.46
N ASN A 251 -9.25 10.56 -9.62
CA ASN A 251 -10.56 10.26 -10.23
C ASN A 251 -11.02 8.81 -10.01
N ARG A 252 -10.26 8.02 -9.25
CA ARG A 252 -10.61 6.64 -8.85
C ARG A 252 -10.47 6.51 -7.33
N PRO A 253 -11.36 7.14 -6.55
CA PRO A 253 -11.19 7.25 -5.10
C PRO A 253 -11.26 5.91 -4.36
N LEU A 254 -11.82 4.86 -4.99
CA LEU A 254 -11.89 3.51 -4.43
C LEU A 254 -10.72 2.60 -4.87
N ALA A 255 -9.78 3.11 -5.68
CA ALA A 255 -8.62 2.33 -6.11
C ALA A 255 -7.70 2.04 -4.91
N PRO A 256 -7.00 0.88 -4.88
CA PRO A 256 -6.06 0.59 -3.82
C PRO A 256 -4.97 1.66 -3.73
N VAL A 257 -4.62 2.04 -2.51
CA VAL A 257 -3.70 3.14 -2.20
C VAL A 257 -2.38 2.57 -1.69
N PRO A 258 -1.28 2.60 -2.48
CA PRO A 258 0.06 2.37 -1.98
C PRO A 258 0.50 3.45 -1.00
N VAL A 259 1.06 3.03 0.14
CA VAL A 259 1.73 3.88 1.12
C VAL A 259 3.09 3.26 1.46
N PHE A 260 4.14 4.08 1.48
CA PHE A 260 5.52 3.66 1.74
C PHE A 260 6.10 4.52 2.86
N LEU A 261 6.57 3.90 3.94
CA LEU A 261 7.24 4.56 5.07
C LEU A 261 8.68 4.05 5.13
N PHE A 262 9.61 4.81 4.59
CA PHE A 262 11.04 4.46 4.57
C PHE A 262 11.73 5.04 5.80
N LYS A 263 12.41 4.18 6.56
CA LYS A 263 13.21 4.56 7.73
C LYS A 263 14.63 4.85 7.27
N ARG A 264 15.10 6.07 7.51
CA ARG A 264 16.48 6.48 7.23
C ARG A 264 17.48 5.76 8.13
#